data_AF-A0A3S0UET1-F1
#
_entry.id   AF-A0A3S0UET1-F1
#
_cell.length_a   1.000
_cell.length_b   1.000
_cell.length_c   1.000
_cell.angle_alpha   90.00
_cell.angle_beta   90.00
_cell.angle_gamma   90.00
#
_symmetry.space_group_name_H-M   'P 1'
#
loop_
_entity.id
_entity.type
_entity.pdbx_description
1 polymer ?
#
loop_
_entity_poly.entity_id
_entity_poly.type
_entity_poly.pdbx_seq_one_letter_code
_entity_poly.pdbx_strand_id
1 'polypeptide(L)'
;MTRQRGATRRTFLALAGTALVGTTVACSASGRPGATRGPSSAAAQQQVWAHMVPQGLPLAESEDIHYGSERPLSLAPAGTDYASLVSGQLEQGRAAGLTGMQILLLEGENRGSDFVIDWMDAADPTWQDGAEGFAVAPCLLVSSRDGAVEMIRQYAEAADGRSSAARVEDALVVWIYNARSLSPEDWASCREAVEESGTRLHLVAELATAASQHGDSLDTSLLDPYADTFEAVWLFEDRESQVLGDFAAWAAAHGTVFAGGTLPGYDRETSHGGYVDARGTQLWRTQLERARSAGAAWLTAVTWNDAVEHTSVQPTTDWGTTRADLLAHHAAAFRGREPEDKNLTAYVTSPQHLVAGQELLVEGLAINHEPQDARVTVRVTDADGTTLATSQEVTVAAGEVGAAVLERTVRVSGGGHVVAVVELRDASGELLSSTRGAPVVVFAAGDPAIPDPPRRRYYSLSSASSVDFSRWARIEGEDDDAASPANLRVLAERTVRSVEFLHNTWPAGLALDARELSYRAPPASLVGGQEVATVPQGFTVARLVTDSGEIAYSAPVHHSTTSGSGTGG
;
A
#
# COMPACT_ATOMS: atom_id res chain seq x y z
N MET A 1 -32.60 -21.69 -29.67
CA MET A 1 -32.65 -21.88 -28.21
C MET A 1 -31.21 -21.97 -27.73
N THR A 2 -30.65 -20.81 -27.41
CA THR A 2 -29.21 -20.62 -27.16
C THR A 2 -29.09 -20.13 -25.72
N ARG A 3 -28.43 -20.91 -24.87
CA ARG A 3 -28.25 -20.61 -23.44
C ARG A 3 -27.30 -19.42 -23.29
N GLN A 4 -27.80 -18.32 -22.75
CA GLN A 4 -26.99 -17.24 -22.16
C GLN A 4 -26.22 -17.81 -20.96
N ARG A 5 -24.88 -17.72 -20.99
CA ARG A 5 -24.05 -17.84 -19.79
C ARG A 5 -24.21 -16.54 -19.00
N GLY A 6 -24.74 -16.65 -17.79
CA GLY A 6 -24.92 -15.51 -16.90
C GLY A 6 -23.58 -14.98 -16.42
N ALA A 7 -23.37 -13.67 -16.59
CA ALA A 7 -22.37 -12.94 -15.82
C ALA A 7 -22.84 -12.92 -14.36
N THR A 8 -22.13 -13.64 -13.49
CA THR A 8 -22.27 -13.53 -12.04
C THR A 8 -21.86 -12.11 -11.65
N ARG A 9 -22.83 -11.30 -11.21
CA ARG A 9 -22.58 -10.04 -10.51
C ARG A 9 -21.77 -10.38 -9.24
N ARG A 10 -20.49 -9.99 -9.24
CA ARG A 10 -19.65 -9.95 -8.04
C ARG A 10 -20.02 -8.66 -7.32
N THR A 11 -20.69 -8.76 -6.18
CA THR A 11 -21.10 -7.61 -5.37
C THR A 11 -19.91 -7.20 -4.50
N PHE A 12 -19.63 -5.91 -4.42
CA PHE A 12 -18.52 -5.33 -3.66
C PHE A 12 -19.07 -4.69 -2.38
N LEU A 13 -18.50 -5.02 -1.22
CA LEU A 13 -18.89 -4.46 0.08
C LEU A 13 -17.65 -3.95 0.81
N ALA A 14 -17.72 -2.70 1.27
CA ALA A 14 -16.70 -2.09 2.11
C ALA A 14 -16.81 -2.65 3.54
N LEU A 15 -15.68 -3.04 4.12
CA LEU A 15 -15.57 -3.59 5.47
C LEU A 15 -15.98 -2.56 6.53
N ALA A 16 -17.11 -2.76 7.20
CA ALA A 16 -17.46 -2.05 8.43
C ALA A 16 -17.13 -2.94 9.65
N GLY A 17 -16.03 -2.64 10.34
CA GLY A 17 -15.63 -3.38 11.53
C GLY A 17 -16.42 -2.95 12.76
N THR A 18 -17.30 -3.82 13.27
CA THR A 18 -17.67 -3.86 14.70
C THR A 18 -18.06 -5.29 15.06
N ALA A 19 -17.38 -5.90 16.04
CA ALA A 19 -17.85 -7.14 16.68
C ALA A 19 -17.75 -6.99 18.21
N LEU A 20 -18.89 -7.17 18.88
CA LEU A 20 -19.02 -7.25 20.32
C LEU A 20 -18.66 -8.67 20.80
N VAL A 21 -17.77 -8.77 21.78
CA VAL A 21 -17.34 -10.04 22.40
C VAL A 21 -18.31 -10.42 23.52
N GLY A 22 -18.90 -11.63 23.44
CA GLY A 22 -19.62 -12.27 24.54
C GLY A 22 -18.82 -13.46 25.06
N THR A 23 -18.41 -13.43 26.32
CA THR A 23 -17.64 -14.48 26.99
C THR A 23 -18.54 -15.54 27.62
N THR A 24 -18.27 -16.81 27.38
CA THR A 24 -18.69 -17.92 28.25
C THR A 24 -17.54 -18.89 28.45
N VAL A 25 -17.23 -19.17 29.71
CA VAL A 25 -16.16 -20.06 30.17
C VAL A 25 -16.73 -21.47 30.35
N ALA A 26 -16.06 -22.48 29.82
CA ALA A 26 -16.20 -23.86 30.30
C ALA A 26 -14.83 -24.57 30.27
N CYS A 27 -14.44 -25.10 31.42
CA CYS A 27 -13.23 -25.91 31.62
C CYS A 27 -13.51 -27.38 31.32
N SER A 28 -12.60 -28.06 30.62
CA SER A 28 -12.14 -29.39 31.03
C SER A 28 -10.87 -29.81 30.29
N ALA A 29 -9.89 -30.25 31.07
CA ALA A 29 -8.60 -30.76 30.63
C ALA A 29 -8.66 -32.24 30.25
N SER A 30 -7.91 -32.63 29.21
CA SER A 30 -7.13 -33.88 29.21
C SER A 30 -6.13 -33.88 28.07
N GLY A 31 -4.83 -33.96 28.41
CA GLY A 31 -3.73 -33.90 27.46
C GLY A 31 -3.17 -35.27 27.04
N ARG A 32 -2.40 -35.26 25.93
CA ARG A 32 -1.27 -36.15 25.59
C ARG A 32 -0.74 -35.86 24.16
N PRO A 33 0.48 -36.30 23.81
CA PRO A 33 1.77 -35.64 24.04
C PRO A 33 2.34 -34.97 22.78
N GLY A 34 3.07 -33.87 22.98
CA GLY A 34 3.68 -33.07 21.91
C GLY A 34 4.68 -33.83 21.04
N ALA A 35 4.47 -33.76 19.73
CA ALA A 35 5.53 -33.97 18.77
C ALA A 35 6.35 -32.67 18.68
N THR A 36 7.58 -32.73 19.17
CA THR A 36 8.58 -31.67 18.99
C THR A 36 8.79 -31.43 17.50
N ARG A 37 8.20 -30.35 16.96
CA ARG A 37 8.45 -29.84 15.61
C ARG A 37 9.82 -29.13 15.62
N GLY A 38 10.86 -29.85 15.20
CA GLY A 38 12.15 -29.24 14.83
C GLY A 38 12.11 -28.76 13.37
N PRO A 39 12.92 -27.76 13.00
CA PRO A 39 12.85 -27.13 11.67
C PRO A 39 13.38 -28.07 10.57
N SER A 40 12.56 -28.36 9.55
CA SER A 40 12.96 -29.12 8.36
C SER A 40 13.33 -28.20 7.17
N SER A 41 14.48 -28.53 6.56
CA SER A 41 15.11 -28.05 5.30
C SER A 41 15.09 -26.55 4.94
N ALA A 42 16.28 -25.97 5.05
CA ALA A 42 16.75 -24.62 4.75
C ALA A 42 16.52 -24.02 3.33
N ALA A 43 15.64 -24.58 2.49
CA ALA A 43 15.29 -24.02 1.17
C ALA A 43 13.81 -23.60 1.07
N ALA A 44 12.98 -23.97 2.05
CA ALA A 44 11.68 -23.39 2.26
C ALA A 44 11.82 -22.37 3.40
N GLN A 45 11.73 -21.08 3.08
CA GLN A 45 10.81 -20.14 3.75
C GLN A 45 11.29 -18.72 4.03
N GLN A 46 12.45 -18.22 3.62
CA GLN A 46 12.60 -16.74 3.58
C GLN A 46 11.75 -16.16 2.44
N GLN A 47 10.44 -16.14 2.68
CA GLN A 47 9.39 -15.70 1.79
C GLN A 47 9.06 -14.26 2.12
N VAL A 48 8.72 -13.51 1.08
CA VAL A 48 8.25 -12.15 1.18
C VAL A 48 6.86 -12.13 0.58
N TRP A 49 5.88 -11.94 1.45
CA TRP A 49 4.46 -11.95 1.13
C TRP A 49 3.92 -10.54 1.08
N ALA A 50 2.79 -10.36 0.40
CA ALA A 50 1.93 -9.21 0.62
C ALA A 50 0.47 -9.66 0.80
N HIS A 51 -0.25 -8.95 1.67
CA HIS A 51 -1.70 -9.06 1.79
C HIS A 51 -2.38 -8.28 0.68
N MET A 52 -3.24 -8.92 -0.11
CA MET A 52 -3.97 -8.29 -1.21
C MET A 52 -5.47 -8.28 -0.94
N VAL A 53 -6.09 -7.12 -1.15
CA VAL A 53 -7.54 -6.98 -1.18
C VAL A 53 -8.04 -7.11 -2.62
N PRO A 54 -8.97 -8.04 -2.94
CA PRO A 54 -9.47 -8.20 -4.32
C PRO A 54 -10.15 -6.95 -4.90
N GLN A 55 -10.64 -6.07 -4.04
CA GLN A 55 -11.31 -4.81 -4.41
C GLN A 55 -10.32 -3.78 -5.02
N GLY A 56 -9.01 -3.94 -4.79
CA GLY A 56 -7.97 -3.03 -5.27
C GLY A 56 -7.33 -3.43 -6.61
N LEU A 57 -7.95 -4.33 -7.40
CA LEU A 57 -7.45 -4.65 -8.74
C LEU A 57 -7.60 -3.46 -9.68
N PRO A 58 -6.65 -3.24 -10.62
CA PRO A 58 -6.52 -2.00 -11.40
C PRO A 58 -7.55 -1.87 -12.54
N LEU A 59 -8.83 -2.14 -12.29
CA LEU A 59 -9.92 -2.01 -13.25
C LEU A 59 -10.70 -0.71 -13.03
N ALA A 60 -10.80 0.11 -14.08
CA ALA A 60 -11.72 1.26 -14.10
C ALA A 60 -13.19 0.85 -14.39
N GLU A 61 -13.68 -0.27 -13.85
CA GLU A 61 -15.00 -0.84 -14.19
C GLU A 61 -16.17 -0.36 -13.32
N SER A 62 -16.04 0.67 -12.50
CA SER A 62 -17.24 1.29 -11.91
C SER A 62 -17.12 2.79 -11.72
N GLU A 63 -18.27 3.47 -11.85
CA GLU A 63 -18.49 4.83 -11.34
C GLU A 63 -18.32 4.88 -9.80
N ASP A 64 -18.18 3.73 -9.13
CA ASP A 64 -18.20 3.52 -7.67
C ASP A 64 -16.81 3.36 -7.02
N ILE A 65 -15.70 3.46 -7.75
CA ILE A 65 -14.37 3.41 -7.10
C ILE A 65 -13.97 4.81 -6.62
N HIS A 66 -14.66 5.29 -5.58
CA HIS A 66 -14.27 6.52 -4.90
C HIS A 66 -13.16 6.25 -3.86
N TYR A 67 -12.03 5.72 -4.31
CA TYR A 67 -10.77 5.81 -3.56
C TYR A 67 -10.20 7.23 -3.77
N GLY A 68 -9.45 7.74 -2.81
CA GLY A 68 -8.89 9.10 -2.84
C GLY A 68 -7.94 9.37 -4.02
N SER A 69 -6.91 10.19 -3.81
CA SER A 69 -5.94 10.50 -4.89
C SER A 69 -5.01 9.34 -5.26
N GLU A 70 -4.95 8.27 -4.47
CA GLU A 70 -4.04 7.15 -4.70
C GLU A 70 -4.61 6.12 -5.68
N ARG A 71 -3.98 5.96 -6.86
CA ARG A 71 -4.39 4.99 -7.89
C ARG A 71 -3.23 4.07 -8.27
N PRO A 72 -3.47 2.79 -8.61
CA PRO A 72 -2.41 1.92 -9.15
C PRO A 72 -1.80 2.54 -10.43
N LEU A 73 -0.49 2.49 -10.61
CA LEU A 73 0.14 2.94 -11.86
C LEU A 73 -0.25 2.07 -13.06
N SER A 74 -0.68 0.83 -12.80
CA SER A 74 -1.24 -0.12 -13.77
C SER A 74 -2.74 0.08 -14.02
N LEU A 75 -3.36 1.15 -13.51
CA LEU A 75 -4.79 1.40 -13.70
C LEU A 75 -5.15 1.31 -15.19
N ALA A 76 -6.04 0.39 -15.50
CA ALA A 76 -6.39 0.03 -16.87
C ALA A 76 -7.82 0.44 -17.21
N PRO A 77 -8.10 0.74 -18.50
CA PRO A 77 -9.45 1.06 -18.97
C PRO A 77 -10.46 -0.06 -18.69
N ALA A 78 -11.73 0.31 -18.61
CA ALA A 78 -12.84 -0.65 -18.57
C ALA A 78 -12.77 -1.61 -19.78
N GLY A 79 -13.09 -2.89 -19.57
CA GLY A 79 -12.99 -3.93 -20.59
C GLY A 79 -11.58 -4.48 -20.82
N THR A 80 -10.57 -4.06 -20.05
CA THR A 80 -9.26 -4.72 -20.06
C THR A 80 -9.39 -6.15 -19.56
N ASP A 81 -8.74 -7.09 -20.26
CA ASP A 81 -8.78 -8.52 -19.91
C ASP A 81 -8.25 -8.77 -18.50
N TYR A 82 -9.05 -9.46 -17.69
CA TYR A 82 -8.75 -9.70 -16.27
C TYR A 82 -7.46 -10.50 -16.05
N ALA A 83 -7.21 -11.52 -16.89
CA ALA A 83 -6.01 -12.35 -16.75
C ALA A 83 -4.72 -11.54 -17.04
N SER A 84 -4.78 -10.61 -17.98
CA SER A 84 -3.69 -9.69 -18.28
C SER A 84 -3.39 -8.76 -17.09
N LEU A 85 -4.41 -8.32 -16.36
CA LEU A 85 -4.23 -7.49 -15.16
C LEU A 85 -3.59 -8.26 -14.01
N VAL A 86 -4.05 -9.49 -13.77
CA VAL A 86 -3.43 -10.38 -12.78
C VAL A 86 -1.96 -10.62 -13.13
N SER A 87 -1.65 -10.88 -14.39
CA SER A 87 -0.27 -11.10 -14.85
C SER A 87 0.60 -9.84 -14.62
N GLY A 88 0.08 -8.65 -14.92
CA GLY A 88 0.80 -7.41 -14.65
C GLY A 88 1.01 -7.12 -13.16
N GLN A 89 0.05 -7.48 -12.30
CA GLN A 89 0.20 -7.36 -10.84
C GLN A 89 1.23 -8.35 -10.30
N LEU A 90 1.27 -9.58 -10.83
CA LEU A 90 2.28 -10.58 -10.50
C LEU A 90 3.69 -10.12 -10.88
N GLU A 91 3.86 -9.54 -12.07
CA GLU A 91 5.13 -8.97 -12.52
C GLU A 91 5.61 -7.83 -11.61
N GLN A 92 4.70 -6.91 -11.26
CA GLN A 92 5.00 -5.84 -10.31
C GLN A 92 5.36 -6.38 -8.92
N GLY A 93 4.64 -7.39 -8.44
CA GLY A 93 4.93 -8.04 -7.17
C GLY A 93 6.34 -8.65 -7.14
N ARG A 94 6.73 -9.35 -8.21
CA ARG A 94 8.09 -9.89 -8.35
C ARG A 94 9.16 -8.80 -8.38
N ALA A 95 8.93 -7.74 -9.13
CA ALA A 95 9.83 -6.60 -9.18
C ALA A 95 10.00 -5.93 -7.80
N ALA A 96 8.93 -5.94 -6.97
CA ALA A 96 8.97 -5.50 -5.58
C ALA A 96 9.63 -6.53 -4.62
N GLY A 97 10.18 -7.63 -5.13
CA GLY A 97 10.83 -8.68 -4.34
C GLY A 97 9.88 -9.68 -3.67
N LEU A 98 8.58 -9.65 -4.00
CA LEU A 98 7.61 -10.61 -3.46
C LEU A 98 7.86 -12.01 -4.03
N THR A 99 7.77 -12.99 -3.15
CA THR A 99 7.78 -14.42 -3.49
C THR A 99 6.41 -15.07 -3.27
N GLY A 100 5.45 -14.35 -2.70
CA GLY A 100 4.08 -14.80 -2.64
C GLY A 100 3.04 -13.71 -2.37
N MET A 101 1.78 -14.06 -2.59
CA MET A 101 0.62 -13.21 -2.33
C MET A 101 -0.43 -13.98 -1.52
N GLN A 102 -0.93 -13.35 -0.46
CA GLN A 102 -2.10 -13.82 0.27
C GLN A 102 -3.31 -12.96 -0.05
N ILE A 103 -4.38 -13.57 -0.55
CA ILE A 103 -5.53 -12.87 -1.14
C ILE A 103 -6.73 -12.95 -0.19
N LEU A 104 -7.24 -11.80 0.27
CA LEU A 104 -8.38 -11.73 1.18
C LEU A 104 -9.66 -12.30 0.56
N LEU A 105 -10.30 -13.24 1.26
CA LEU A 105 -11.59 -13.83 0.91
C LEU A 105 -12.52 -13.80 2.12
N LEU A 106 -13.77 -13.40 1.90
CA LEU A 106 -14.76 -13.23 2.95
C LEU A 106 -15.80 -14.36 2.89
N GLU A 107 -16.06 -14.99 4.03
CA GLU A 107 -17.16 -15.94 4.16
C GLU A 107 -18.50 -15.30 3.76
N GLY A 108 -19.30 -16.04 3.00
CA GLY A 108 -20.62 -15.59 2.53
C GLY A 108 -20.59 -14.71 1.28
N GLU A 109 -19.45 -14.10 0.96
CA GLU A 109 -19.25 -13.28 -0.24
C GLU A 109 -18.41 -13.98 -1.31
N ASN A 110 -17.37 -14.70 -0.89
CA ASN A 110 -16.42 -15.36 -1.78
C ASN A 110 -16.44 -16.88 -1.62
N ARG A 111 -16.07 -17.57 -2.69
CA ARG A 111 -15.55 -18.94 -2.62
C ARG A 111 -14.09 -18.91 -2.21
N GLY A 112 -13.63 -19.98 -1.55
CA GLY A 112 -12.22 -20.13 -1.14
C GLY A 112 -11.22 -20.19 -2.31
N SER A 113 -11.71 -20.28 -3.55
CA SER A 113 -10.90 -20.28 -4.77
C SER A 113 -11.04 -19.02 -5.62
N ASP A 114 -11.93 -18.08 -5.26
CA ASP A 114 -12.12 -16.84 -6.00
C ASP A 114 -10.81 -16.03 -6.03
N PHE A 115 -10.46 -15.50 -7.20
CA PHE A 115 -9.23 -14.75 -7.49
C PHE A 115 -7.92 -15.57 -7.35
N VAL A 116 -7.83 -16.47 -6.37
CA VAL A 116 -6.68 -17.33 -6.10
C VAL A 116 -6.36 -18.23 -7.30
N ILE A 117 -7.37 -18.81 -7.96
CA ILE A 117 -7.15 -19.61 -9.19
C ILE A 117 -6.47 -18.77 -10.27
N ASP A 118 -6.98 -17.56 -10.54
CA ASP A 118 -6.46 -16.73 -11.62
C ASP A 118 -5.00 -16.31 -11.37
N TRP A 119 -4.67 -16.02 -10.11
CA TRP A 119 -3.30 -15.72 -9.69
C TRP A 119 -2.38 -16.94 -9.74
N MET A 120 -2.85 -18.13 -9.36
CA MET A 120 -2.10 -19.37 -9.50
C MET A 120 -1.83 -19.70 -10.97
N ASP A 121 -2.85 -19.60 -11.83
CA ASP A 121 -2.73 -19.87 -13.26
C ASP A 121 -1.73 -18.88 -13.92
N ALA A 122 -1.70 -17.62 -13.50
CA ALA A 122 -0.71 -16.64 -13.95
C ALA A 122 0.72 -16.93 -13.42
N ALA A 123 0.84 -17.50 -12.22
CA ALA A 123 2.12 -17.84 -11.61
C ALA A 123 2.72 -19.15 -12.16
N ASP A 124 1.91 -20.18 -12.45
CA ASP A 124 2.37 -21.54 -12.80
C ASP A 124 3.38 -21.64 -13.96
N PRO A 125 3.26 -20.90 -15.08
CA PRO A 125 4.25 -20.98 -16.16
C PRO A 125 5.67 -20.69 -15.68
N THR A 126 5.82 -19.78 -14.72
CA THR A 126 7.13 -19.34 -14.22
C THR A 126 7.74 -20.26 -13.15
N TRP A 127 6.94 -21.14 -12.54
CA TRP A 127 7.43 -22.17 -11.61
C TRP A 127 8.21 -23.27 -12.34
N GLN A 128 7.96 -23.46 -13.64
CA GLN A 128 8.59 -24.51 -14.44
C GLN A 128 10.00 -24.15 -14.93
N ASP A 129 10.36 -22.86 -14.91
CA ASP A 129 11.63 -22.34 -15.44
C ASP A 129 12.77 -22.29 -14.39
N GLY A 130 12.56 -22.88 -13.20
CA GLY A 130 13.58 -22.95 -12.15
C GLY A 130 13.82 -21.64 -11.40
N ALA A 131 12.98 -20.61 -11.61
CA ALA A 131 12.87 -19.48 -10.69
C ALA A 131 12.31 -19.97 -9.35
N GLU A 132 12.63 -19.31 -8.23
CA GLU A 132 11.78 -19.46 -7.05
C GLU A 132 10.42 -18.89 -7.42
N GLY A 133 9.48 -19.78 -7.71
CA GLY A 133 8.20 -19.34 -8.22
C GLY A 133 7.43 -18.52 -7.20
N PHE A 134 6.31 -17.98 -7.67
CA PHE A 134 5.47 -17.09 -6.89
C PHE A 134 4.32 -17.86 -6.24
N ALA A 135 4.29 -17.91 -4.91
CA ALA A 135 3.32 -18.68 -4.14
C ALA A 135 2.02 -17.91 -3.94
N VAL A 136 0.88 -18.57 -4.10
CA VAL A 136 -0.44 -17.95 -3.93
C VAL A 136 -1.24 -18.74 -2.90
N ALA A 137 -1.80 -18.02 -1.93
CA ALA A 137 -2.64 -18.56 -0.87
C ALA A 137 -3.87 -17.67 -0.63
N PRO A 138 -5.00 -18.23 -0.17
CA PRO A 138 -6.09 -17.42 0.36
C PRO A 138 -5.73 -16.87 1.75
N CYS A 139 -6.31 -15.72 2.07
CA CYS A 139 -6.42 -15.16 3.41
C CYS A 139 -7.88 -15.10 3.81
N LEU A 140 -8.30 -15.99 4.69
CA LEU A 140 -9.71 -16.22 5.00
C LEU A 140 -10.15 -15.35 6.18
N LEU A 141 -11.20 -14.55 5.96
CA LEU A 141 -12.00 -13.95 7.03
C LEU A 141 -13.28 -14.77 7.19
N VAL A 142 -13.32 -15.56 8.26
CA VAL A 142 -14.39 -16.52 8.54
C VAL A 142 -14.94 -16.34 9.95
N SER A 143 -16.23 -16.58 10.09
CA SER A 143 -17.04 -16.43 11.29
C SER A 143 -17.70 -17.74 11.74
N SER A 144 -17.66 -18.78 10.91
CA SER A 144 -18.17 -20.11 11.25
C SER A 144 -17.20 -21.23 10.89
N ARG A 145 -17.25 -22.33 11.66
CA ARG A 145 -16.48 -23.56 11.41
C ARG A 145 -16.79 -24.14 10.03
N ASP A 146 -18.08 -24.24 9.70
CA ASP A 146 -18.53 -24.88 8.47
C ASP A 146 -18.10 -24.05 7.24
N GLY A 147 -18.18 -22.72 7.33
CA GLY A 147 -17.68 -21.82 6.28
C GLY A 147 -16.16 -21.91 6.11
N ALA A 148 -15.39 -21.98 7.20
CA ALA A 148 -13.94 -22.20 7.13
C ALA A 148 -13.59 -23.51 6.43
N VAL A 149 -14.23 -24.63 6.81
CA VAL A 149 -14.03 -25.94 6.16
C VAL A 149 -14.41 -25.89 4.68
N GLU A 150 -15.54 -25.27 4.34
CA GLU A 150 -15.99 -25.14 2.96
C GLU A 150 -14.99 -24.37 2.10
N MET A 151 -14.56 -23.18 2.54
CA MET A 151 -13.62 -22.35 1.79
C MET A 151 -12.26 -23.02 1.65
N ILE A 152 -11.74 -23.66 2.71
CA ILE A 152 -10.47 -24.40 2.64
C ILE A 152 -10.56 -25.56 1.64
N ARG A 153 -11.66 -26.31 1.61
CA ARG A 153 -11.85 -27.40 0.64
C ARG A 153 -11.92 -26.88 -0.80
N GLN A 154 -12.59 -25.74 -1.03
CA GLN A 154 -12.64 -25.10 -2.34
C GLN A 154 -11.25 -24.64 -2.80
N TYR A 155 -10.42 -24.12 -1.88
CA TYR A 155 -9.02 -23.82 -2.17
C TYR A 155 -8.21 -25.10 -2.46
N ALA A 156 -8.38 -26.15 -1.68
CA ALA A 156 -7.68 -27.42 -1.87
C ALA A 156 -7.98 -28.05 -3.23
N GLU A 157 -9.24 -28.03 -3.67
CA GLU A 157 -9.64 -28.46 -5.01
C GLU A 157 -8.99 -27.59 -6.10
N ALA A 158 -8.96 -26.27 -5.90
CA ALA A 158 -8.31 -25.34 -6.80
C ALA A 158 -6.77 -25.52 -6.86
N ALA A 159 -6.15 -25.91 -5.75
CA ALA A 159 -4.71 -26.10 -5.64
C ALA A 159 -4.22 -27.44 -6.24
N ASP A 160 -5.13 -28.37 -6.58
CA ASP A 160 -4.75 -29.67 -7.11
C ASP A 160 -4.01 -29.53 -8.44
N GLY A 161 -2.85 -30.18 -8.53
CA GLY A 161 -1.97 -30.15 -9.72
C GLY A 161 -1.26 -28.81 -9.99
N ARG A 162 -1.43 -27.77 -9.17
CA ARG A 162 -0.80 -26.45 -9.37
C ARG A 162 0.46 -26.26 -8.54
N SER A 163 1.55 -25.86 -9.18
CA SER A 163 2.86 -25.62 -8.53
C SER A 163 2.90 -24.31 -7.75
N SER A 164 2.09 -23.34 -8.14
CA SER A 164 1.96 -22.03 -7.51
C SER A 164 1.10 -22.00 -6.26
N ALA A 165 0.36 -23.07 -5.96
CA ALA A 165 -0.31 -23.20 -4.69
C ALA A 165 0.72 -23.24 -3.56
N ALA A 166 0.58 -22.33 -2.60
CA ALA A 166 1.52 -22.20 -1.50
C ALA A 166 1.55 -23.46 -0.63
N ARG A 167 2.75 -24.02 -0.43
CA ARG A 167 2.96 -25.23 0.38
C ARG A 167 4.17 -25.12 1.30
N VAL A 168 4.06 -25.78 2.45
CA VAL A 168 5.17 -26.10 3.34
C VAL A 168 5.29 -27.61 3.37
N GLU A 169 6.35 -28.14 2.75
CA GLU A 169 6.41 -29.56 2.41
C GLU A 169 5.20 -29.94 1.53
N ASP A 170 4.30 -30.78 2.05
CA ASP A 170 3.05 -31.20 1.40
C ASP A 170 1.81 -30.45 1.93
N ALA A 171 1.93 -29.68 3.02
CA ALA A 171 0.82 -28.97 3.64
C ALA A 171 0.48 -27.68 2.89
N LEU A 172 -0.82 -27.47 2.58
CA LEU A 172 -1.31 -26.24 1.98
C LEU A 172 -1.24 -25.08 2.98
N VAL A 173 -0.66 -23.97 2.55
CA VAL A 173 -0.65 -22.72 3.33
C VAL A 173 -2.01 -22.05 3.21
N VAL A 174 -2.62 -21.73 4.35
CA VAL A 174 -3.85 -20.93 4.42
C VAL A 174 -3.62 -19.81 5.43
N TRP A 175 -3.77 -18.58 4.97
CA TRP A 175 -3.73 -17.41 5.86
C TRP A 175 -5.12 -17.18 6.45
N ILE A 176 -5.16 -16.73 7.70
CA ILE A 176 -6.40 -16.43 8.40
C ILE A 176 -6.33 -14.99 8.89
N TYR A 177 -7.34 -14.20 8.57
CA TYR A 177 -7.54 -12.85 9.08
C TYR A 177 -8.52 -12.89 10.26
N ASN A 178 -8.20 -12.24 11.37
CA ASN A 178 -9.01 -12.24 12.59
C ASN A 178 -9.39 -13.66 13.06
N ALA A 179 -8.38 -14.51 13.29
CA ALA A 179 -8.56 -15.92 13.63
C ALA A 179 -9.29 -16.13 14.97
N ARG A 180 -9.32 -15.10 15.83
CA ARG A 180 -10.08 -15.10 17.09
C ARG A 180 -11.60 -15.07 16.92
N SER A 181 -12.09 -14.95 15.69
CA SER A 181 -13.52 -15.12 15.37
C SER A 181 -14.01 -16.54 15.65
N LEU A 182 -13.10 -17.52 15.72
CA LEU A 182 -13.38 -18.90 16.08
C LEU A 182 -12.54 -19.31 17.31
N SER A 183 -13.06 -20.25 18.09
CA SER A 183 -12.30 -20.79 19.23
C SER A 183 -11.17 -21.73 18.77
N PRO A 184 -10.17 -22.01 19.63
CA PRO A 184 -9.17 -23.03 19.34
C PRO A 184 -9.77 -24.42 19.02
N GLU A 185 -10.87 -24.80 19.68
CA GLU A 185 -11.58 -26.06 19.45
C GLU A 185 -12.27 -26.09 18.07
N ASP A 186 -12.83 -24.96 17.65
CA ASP A 186 -13.39 -24.83 16.30
C ASP A 186 -12.30 -24.97 15.24
N TRP A 187 -11.13 -24.35 15.43
CA TRP A 187 -9.99 -24.49 14.50
C TRP A 187 -9.44 -25.91 14.45
N ALA A 188 -9.34 -26.59 15.60
CA ALA A 188 -8.96 -28.00 15.65
C ALA A 188 -9.97 -28.86 14.86
N SER A 189 -11.27 -28.63 15.06
CA SER A 189 -12.33 -29.31 14.33
C SER A 189 -12.30 -29.02 12.83
N CYS A 190 -12.02 -27.78 12.42
CA CYS A 190 -11.83 -27.40 11.02
C CYS A 190 -10.70 -28.20 10.39
N ARG A 191 -9.55 -28.25 11.07
CA ARG A 191 -8.37 -28.98 10.61
C ARG A 191 -8.68 -30.47 10.45
N GLU A 192 -9.26 -31.10 11.46
CA GLU A 192 -9.66 -32.52 11.41
C GLU A 192 -10.56 -32.81 10.20
N ALA A 193 -11.60 -32.00 10.01
CA ALA A 193 -12.54 -32.17 8.89
C ALA A 193 -11.88 -32.04 7.51
N VAL A 194 -10.86 -31.18 7.36
CA VAL A 194 -10.13 -31.03 6.09
C VAL A 194 -9.09 -32.14 5.92
N GLU A 195 -8.37 -32.50 6.98
CA GLU A 195 -7.34 -33.54 6.93
C GLU A 195 -7.94 -34.94 6.73
N GLU A 196 -9.16 -35.22 7.20
CA GLU A 196 -9.93 -36.43 6.87
C GLU A 196 -10.16 -36.59 5.36
N SER A 197 -10.18 -35.49 4.61
CA SER A 197 -10.26 -35.49 3.14
C SER A 197 -8.90 -35.62 2.44
N GLY A 198 -7.82 -35.83 3.19
CA GLY A 198 -6.47 -36.06 2.68
C GLY A 198 -5.65 -34.79 2.44
N THR A 199 -6.12 -33.62 2.86
CA THR A 199 -5.42 -32.34 2.68
C THR A 199 -4.77 -31.89 3.98
N ARG A 200 -3.44 -31.87 4.05
CA ARG A 200 -2.68 -31.32 5.18
C ARG A 200 -2.66 -29.79 5.13
N LEU A 201 -2.72 -29.15 6.30
CA LEU A 201 -2.79 -27.69 6.42
C LEU A 201 -1.61 -27.09 7.19
N HIS A 202 -1.15 -25.93 6.73
CA HIS A 202 -0.23 -25.03 7.42
C HIS A 202 -0.94 -23.69 7.60
N LEU A 203 -1.46 -23.43 8.80
CA LEU A 203 -2.27 -22.25 9.08
C LEU A 203 -1.40 -21.09 9.59
N VAL A 204 -1.60 -19.91 9.00
CA VAL A 204 -0.90 -18.67 9.35
C VAL A 204 -1.91 -17.63 9.82
N ALA A 205 -1.94 -17.34 11.12
CA ALA A 205 -3.05 -16.63 11.74
C ALA A 205 -2.72 -15.19 12.16
N GLU A 206 -3.62 -14.28 11.82
CA GLU A 206 -3.73 -12.95 12.43
C GLU A 206 -4.56 -13.11 13.71
N LEU A 207 -4.00 -12.74 14.86
CA LEU A 207 -4.62 -12.97 16.17
C LEU A 207 -5.27 -11.71 16.77
N ALA A 208 -5.57 -10.69 15.97
CA ALA A 208 -6.25 -9.44 16.33
C ALA A 208 -5.82 -8.90 17.70
N THR A 209 -4.66 -8.23 17.76
CA THR A 209 -4.06 -7.81 19.04
C THR A 209 -4.93 -6.86 19.84
N ALA A 210 -5.83 -6.14 19.15
CA ALA A 210 -6.69 -5.10 19.71
C ALA A 210 -5.90 -4.01 20.45
N ALA A 211 -4.65 -3.77 20.07
CA ALA A 211 -3.74 -2.85 20.76
C ALA A 211 -4.33 -1.45 20.90
N SER A 212 -4.97 -0.94 19.84
CA SER A 212 -5.68 0.34 19.85
C SER A 212 -6.78 0.46 20.92
N GLN A 213 -7.32 -0.66 21.41
CA GLN A 213 -8.32 -0.73 22.48
C GLN A 213 -7.71 -0.97 23.87
N HIS A 214 -6.44 -1.36 23.94
CA HIS A 214 -5.71 -1.69 25.15
C HIS A 214 -4.54 -0.72 25.42
N GLY A 215 -4.76 0.57 25.13
CA GLY A 215 -3.79 1.63 25.42
C GLY A 215 -2.51 1.52 24.60
N ASP A 216 -2.61 1.03 23.37
CA ASP A 216 -1.50 0.77 22.45
C ASP A 216 -0.49 -0.25 22.99
N SER A 217 -0.98 -1.27 23.72
CA SER A 217 -0.16 -2.36 24.29
C SER A 217 -0.74 -3.74 23.97
N LEU A 218 0.11 -4.77 24.01
CA LEU A 218 -0.30 -6.15 23.77
C LEU A 218 -0.82 -6.81 25.04
N ASP A 219 -2.09 -7.22 25.06
CA ASP A 219 -2.64 -8.13 26.08
C ASP A 219 -2.47 -9.59 25.62
N THR A 220 -1.40 -10.24 26.09
CA THR A 220 -1.11 -11.62 25.70
C THR A 220 -2.16 -12.62 26.18
N SER A 221 -2.96 -12.28 27.20
CA SER A 221 -4.01 -13.19 27.70
C SER A 221 -5.10 -13.46 26.65
N LEU A 222 -5.23 -12.57 25.66
CA LEU A 222 -6.11 -12.75 24.50
C LEU A 222 -5.54 -13.72 23.47
N LEU A 223 -4.22 -13.89 23.45
CA LEU A 223 -3.49 -14.71 22.47
C LEU A 223 -3.16 -16.10 23.03
N ASP A 224 -2.85 -16.20 24.32
CA ASP A 224 -2.41 -17.44 24.99
C ASP A 224 -3.29 -18.68 24.69
N PRO A 225 -4.63 -18.57 24.59
CA PRO A 225 -5.47 -19.73 24.22
C PRO A 225 -5.17 -20.31 22.82
N TYR A 226 -4.48 -19.58 21.94
CA TYR A 226 -4.21 -19.94 20.55
C TYR A 226 -2.78 -20.39 20.27
N ALA A 227 -1.90 -20.39 21.29
CA ALA A 227 -0.47 -20.67 21.15
C ALA A 227 -0.14 -21.97 20.38
N ASP A 228 -0.94 -23.03 20.58
CA ASP A 228 -0.74 -24.36 19.97
C ASP A 228 -1.65 -24.62 18.76
N THR A 229 -2.44 -23.62 18.33
CA THR A 229 -3.49 -23.82 17.31
C THR A 229 -2.95 -23.69 15.87
N PHE A 230 -1.94 -22.84 15.67
CA PHE A 230 -1.45 -22.44 14.35
C PHE A 230 0.04 -22.72 14.17
N GLU A 231 0.45 -22.98 12.95
CA GLU A 231 1.87 -23.18 12.61
C GLU A 231 2.66 -21.87 12.64
N ALA A 232 2.01 -20.76 12.26
CA ALA A 232 2.60 -19.44 12.27
C ALA A 232 1.56 -18.36 12.61
N VAL A 233 2.05 -17.20 13.03
CA VAL A 233 1.25 -15.99 13.29
C VAL A 233 1.84 -14.80 12.55
N TRP A 234 0.97 -13.88 12.13
CA TRP A 234 1.38 -12.63 11.49
C TRP A 234 0.64 -11.44 12.09
N LEU A 235 1.16 -10.25 11.83
CA LEU A 235 0.68 -9.00 12.39
C LEU A 235 -0.02 -8.15 11.32
N PHE A 236 -1.23 -7.68 11.65
CA PHE A 236 -1.95 -6.66 10.89
C PHE A 236 -2.51 -5.68 11.92
N GLU A 237 -1.77 -4.61 12.23
CA GLU A 237 -2.07 -3.75 13.37
C GLU A 237 -1.61 -2.30 13.13
N ASP A 238 -2.53 -1.34 13.20
CA ASP A 238 -2.20 0.09 13.01
C ASP A 238 -1.31 0.63 14.16
N ARG A 239 -1.21 -0.09 15.28
CA ARG A 239 -0.25 0.12 16.36
C ARG A 239 0.95 -0.83 16.35
N GLU A 240 1.33 -1.34 15.18
CA GLU A 240 2.48 -2.25 15.01
C GLU A 240 3.73 -1.73 15.73
N SER A 241 4.04 -0.43 15.59
CA SER A 241 5.28 0.15 16.14
C SER A 241 5.41 0.01 17.67
N GLN A 242 4.28 -0.18 18.36
CA GLN A 242 4.17 -0.37 19.79
C GLN A 242 4.20 -1.84 20.19
N VAL A 243 3.58 -2.73 19.40
CA VAL A 243 3.36 -4.13 19.81
C VAL A 243 4.24 -5.16 19.12
N LEU A 244 4.93 -4.82 18.03
CA LEU A 244 5.71 -5.80 17.25
C LEU A 244 6.72 -6.58 18.11
N GLY A 245 7.45 -5.88 18.99
CA GLY A 245 8.45 -6.50 19.86
C GLY A 245 7.83 -7.52 20.82
N ASP A 246 6.74 -7.14 21.47
CA ASP A 246 6.03 -8.00 22.43
C ASP A 246 5.35 -9.17 21.73
N PHE A 247 4.79 -8.95 20.53
CA PHE A 247 4.16 -9.99 19.72
C PHE A 247 5.16 -11.04 19.25
N ALA A 248 6.31 -10.60 18.72
CA ALA A 248 7.38 -11.50 18.32
C ALA A 248 7.97 -12.27 19.53
N ALA A 249 8.11 -11.61 20.69
CA ALA A 249 8.53 -12.27 21.92
C ALA A 249 7.51 -13.31 22.40
N TRP A 250 6.22 -13.00 22.31
CA TRP A 250 5.13 -13.94 22.62
C TRP A 250 5.18 -15.18 21.71
N ALA A 251 5.34 -14.98 20.40
CA ALA A 251 5.44 -16.08 19.44
C ALA A 251 6.66 -16.97 19.75
N ALA A 252 7.82 -16.36 20.03
CA ALA A 252 9.04 -17.09 20.40
C ALA A 252 8.88 -17.87 21.72
N ALA A 253 8.21 -17.28 22.73
CA ALA A 253 7.98 -17.94 24.02
C ALA A 253 7.09 -19.19 23.90
N HIS A 254 6.20 -19.22 22.91
CA HIS A 254 5.31 -20.35 22.63
C HIS A 254 5.81 -21.27 21.51
N GLY A 255 6.97 -20.98 20.92
CA GLY A 255 7.52 -21.77 19.82
C GLY A 255 6.72 -21.65 18.51
N THR A 256 5.89 -20.62 18.36
CA THR A 256 5.11 -20.31 17.17
C THR A 256 5.95 -19.48 16.20
N VAL A 257 5.88 -19.79 14.91
CA VAL A 257 6.62 -19.02 13.88
C VAL A 257 6.00 -17.63 13.72
N PHE A 258 6.83 -16.58 13.74
CA PHE A 258 6.39 -15.23 13.38
C PHE A 258 6.60 -14.98 11.88
N ALA A 259 5.53 -14.70 11.14
CA ALA A 259 5.51 -14.46 9.69
C ALA A 259 5.51 -12.97 9.31
N GLY A 260 5.95 -12.09 10.23
CA GLY A 260 6.05 -10.66 9.98
C GLY A 260 4.69 -9.96 9.91
N GLY A 261 4.65 -8.83 9.21
CA GLY A 261 3.47 -7.98 9.08
C GLY A 261 3.80 -6.53 9.35
N THR A 262 3.97 -5.74 8.29
CA THR A 262 4.39 -4.33 8.38
C THR A 262 3.51 -3.39 7.55
N LEU A 263 3.07 -2.29 8.13
CA LEU A 263 2.24 -1.26 7.49
C LEU A 263 3.05 0.00 7.15
N PRO A 264 3.04 0.53 5.91
CA PRO A 264 3.85 1.69 5.55
C PRO A 264 3.36 3.05 6.11
N GLY A 265 2.34 3.01 6.96
CA GLY A 265 1.45 4.10 7.31
C GLY A 265 0.01 3.59 7.26
N TYR A 266 -0.93 4.35 7.82
CA TYR A 266 -2.34 3.99 7.79
C TYR A 266 -3.16 5.26 7.75
N ASP A 267 -4.08 5.36 6.81
CA ASP A 267 -4.99 6.48 6.71
C ASP A 267 -6.33 5.99 6.20
N ARG A 268 -7.27 5.76 7.12
CA ARG A 268 -8.64 5.42 6.74
C ARG A 268 -9.52 6.64 6.91
N GLU A 269 -9.89 7.26 5.80
CA GLU A 269 -10.67 8.49 5.73
C GLU A 269 -12.14 8.25 6.14
N THR A 270 -12.39 7.89 7.39
CA THR A 270 -13.73 7.78 7.97
C THR A 270 -13.72 8.45 9.34
N SER A 271 -14.90 8.86 9.82
CA SER A 271 -15.05 9.55 11.12
C SER A 271 -14.52 8.74 12.32
N HIS A 272 -14.35 7.43 12.16
CA HIS A 272 -13.82 6.51 13.17
C HIS A 272 -12.57 5.76 12.69
N GLY A 273 -12.00 6.14 11.55
CA GLY A 273 -10.85 5.46 10.96
C GLY A 273 -9.54 5.86 11.65
N GLY A 274 -8.65 4.89 11.85
CA GLY A 274 -7.31 5.12 12.37
C GLY A 274 -6.46 6.01 11.47
N TYR A 275 -5.41 6.58 12.06
CA TYR A 275 -4.38 7.34 11.34
C TYR A 275 -3.00 7.11 11.96
N VAL A 276 -2.03 6.82 11.09
CA VAL A 276 -0.61 6.63 11.40
C VAL A 276 0.20 7.32 10.30
N ASP A 277 0.85 8.42 10.66
CA ASP A 277 1.71 9.17 9.74
C ASP A 277 2.89 8.30 9.26
N ALA A 278 2.99 8.09 7.95
CA ALA A 278 4.09 7.37 7.31
C ALA A 278 5.48 8.02 7.56
N ARG A 279 5.50 9.32 7.88
CA ARG A 279 6.71 10.14 8.04
C ARG A 279 7.66 10.00 6.83
N GLY A 280 7.11 10.16 5.63
CA GLY A 280 7.78 9.80 4.39
C GLY A 280 7.90 8.28 4.26
N THR A 281 9.11 7.76 4.09
CA THR A 281 9.39 6.31 4.15
C THR A 281 9.93 5.84 5.50
N GLN A 282 10.18 6.76 6.44
CA GLN A 282 10.87 6.47 7.69
C GLN A 282 10.19 5.38 8.52
N LEU A 283 8.86 5.46 8.69
CA LEU A 283 8.10 4.50 9.48
C LEU A 283 8.32 3.09 8.93
N TRP A 284 8.10 2.91 7.63
CA TRP A 284 8.12 1.60 7.02
C TRP A 284 9.51 0.97 6.95
N ARG A 285 10.54 1.76 6.61
CA ARG A 285 11.94 1.31 6.67
C ARG A 285 12.28 0.76 8.06
N THR A 286 11.82 1.47 9.10
CA THR A 286 12.05 1.07 10.48
C THR A 286 11.31 -0.22 10.83
N GLN A 287 10.06 -0.38 10.38
CA GLN A 287 9.27 -1.59 10.63
C GLN A 287 9.83 -2.82 9.90
N LEU A 288 10.24 -2.68 8.64
CA LEU A 288 10.87 -3.77 7.88
C LEU A 288 12.13 -4.29 8.59
N GLU A 289 13.00 -3.39 9.04
CA GLU A 289 14.20 -3.77 9.81
C GLU A 289 13.86 -4.35 11.19
N ARG A 290 12.84 -3.83 11.86
CA ARG A 290 12.37 -4.38 13.15
C ARG A 290 11.79 -5.78 12.99
N ALA A 291 10.95 -6.02 11.99
CA ALA A 291 10.37 -7.34 11.72
C ALA A 291 11.49 -8.37 11.47
N ARG A 292 12.48 -8.02 10.63
CA ARG A 292 13.67 -8.85 10.41
C ARG A 292 14.46 -9.09 11.70
N SER A 293 14.74 -8.03 12.47
CA SER A 293 15.51 -8.11 13.72
C SER A 293 14.79 -8.89 14.82
N ALA A 294 13.45 -8.91 14.80
CA ALA A 294 12.61 -9.68 15.69
C ALA A 294 12.57 -11.18 15.35
N GLY A 295 13.29 -11.62 14.31
CA GLY A 295 13.40 -13.03 13.93
C GLY A 295 12.21 -13.53 13.12
N ALA A 296 11.51 -12.66 12.40
CA ALA A 296 10.45 -13.07 11.50
C ALA A 296 10.99 -14.09 10.48
N ALA A 297 10.31 -15.23 10.35
CA ALA A 297 10.67 -16.27 9.40
C ALA A 297 10.27 -15.88 7.98
N TRP A 298 9.17 -15.12 7.84
CA TRP A 298 8.68 -14.49 6.61
C TRP A 298 8.59 -12.97 6.81
N LEU A 299 8.69 -12.21 5.73
CA LEU A 299 8.26 -10.81 5.72
C LEU A 299 6.89 -10.70 5.06
N THR A 300 6.01 -9.85 5.59
CA THR A 300 4.67 -9.63 5.04
C THR A 300 4.38 -8.14 4.95
N ALA A 301 4.19 -7.65 3.72
CA ALA A 301 3.74 -6.29 3.44
C ALA A 301 2.22 -6.18 3.58
N VAL A 302 1.79 -5.22 4.40
CA VAL A 302 0.38 -4.93 4.64
C VAL A 302 0.15 -3.51 4.10
N THR A 303 -0.39 -3.32 2.91
CA THR A 303 -0.97 -4.29 1.96
C THR A 303 -0.41 -4.05 0.56
N TRP A 304 -0.58 -5.01 -0.35
CA TRP A 304 -0.23 -4.83 -1.76
C TRP A 304 -0.99 -3.63 -2.34
N ASN A 305 -2.31 -3.59 -2.19
CA ASN A 305 -3.18 -2.74 -3.01
C ASN A 305 -4.37 -2.11 -2.26
N ASP A 306 -4.34 -2.00 -0.94
CA ASP A 306 -5.42 -1.31 -0.22
C ASP A 306 -5.22 0.21 -0.31
N ALA A 307 -5.96 0.83 -1.21
CA ALA A 307 -6.02 2.28 -1.40
C ALA A 307 -7.06 2.95 -0.50
N VAL A 308 -7.96 2.18 0.16
CA VAL A 308 -8.93 2.72 1.13
C VAL A 308 -8.23 3.12 2.41
N GLU A 309 -7.26 2.31 2.82
CA GLU A 309 -6.50 2.51 4.05
C GLU A 309 -5.13 3.17 3.81
N HIS A 310 -4.82 3.50 2.54
CA HIS A 310 -3.55 4.09 2.10
C HIS A 310 -2.29 3.29 2.50
N THR A 311 -2.45 1.98 2.65
CA THR A 311 -1.39 1.03 3.03
C THR A 311 -0.72 0.36 1.83
N SER A 312 -1.12 0.72 0.60
CA SER A 312 -0.63 0.12 -0.64
C SER A 312 0.89 0.21 -0.78
N VAL A 313 1.54 -0.92 -1.05
CA VAL A 313 2.97 -1.00 -1.39
C VAL A 313 3.21 -1.19 -2.89
N GLN A 314 2.18 -1.59 -3.64
CA GLN A 314 2.22 -1.60 -5.09
C GLN A 314 2.55 -0.20 -5.63
N PRO A 315 3.09 -0.08 -6.86
CA PRO A 315 3.30 1.21 -7.46
C PRO A 315 1.99 2.00 -7.64
N THR A 316 1.94 3.21 -7.08
CA THR A 316 0.76 4.10 -7.17
C THR A 316 1.11 5.49 -7.71
N THR A 317 0.11 6.25 -8.12
CA THR A 317 0.26 7.63 -8.58
C THR A 317 0.74 8.58 -7.48
N ASP A 318 0.54 8.21 -6.22
CA ASP A 318 1.00 8.97 -5.07
C ASP A 318 2.45 8.58 -4.71
N TRP A 319 2.78 7.30 -4.71
CA TRP A 319 4.09 6.82 -4.25
C TRP A 319 5.10 6.47 -5.36
N GLY A 320 4.69 6.54 -6.62
CA GLY A 320 5.48 6.04 -7.73
C GLY A 320 5.86 4.57 -7.49
N THR A 321 7.13 4.23 -7.69
CA THR A 321 7.69 2.92 -7.34
C THR A 321 8.34 2.88 -5.96
N THR A 322 8.37 4.00 -5.21
CA THR A 322 9.17 4.17 -3.98
C THR A 322 8.99 3.02 -2.98
N ARG A 323 7.74 2.64 -2.71
CA ARG A 323 7.44 1.57 -1.74
C ARG A 323 7.83 0.18 -2.29
N ALA A 324 7.54 -0.09 -3.56
CA ALA A 324 7.92 -1.34 -4.21
C ALA A 324 9.44 -1.54 -4.26
N ASP A 325 10.19 -0.50 -4.62
CA ASP A 325 11.66 -0.55 -4.71
C ASP A 325 12.30 -0.71 -3.33
N LEU A 326 11.71 -0.07 -2.32
CA LEU A 326 12.14 -0.24 -0.93
C LEU A 326 11.90 -1.67 -0.44
N LEU A 327 10.73 -2.25 -0.75
CA LEU A 327 10.44 -3.64 -0.43
C LEU A 327 11.41 -4.58 -1.14
N ALA A 328 11.73 -4.34 -2.42
CA ALA A 328 12.69 -5.14 -3.17
C ALA A 328 14.08 -5.15 -2.50
N HIS A 329 14.54 -4.00 -2.03
CA HIS A 329 15.80 -3.89 -1.28
C HIS A 329 15.78 -4.72 0.00
N HIS A 330 14.77 -4.54 0.86
CA HIS A 330 14.68 -5.28 2.13
C HIS A 330 14.41 -6.78 1.90
N ALA A 331 13.68 -7.14 0.85
CA ALA A 331 13.44 -8.53 0.44
C ALA A 331 14.75 -9.23 0.06
N ALA A 332 15.59 -8.59 -0.74
CA ALA A 332 16.91 -9.13 -1.10
C ALA A 332 17.78 -9.33 0.15
N ALA A 333 17.87 -8.31 1.01
CA ALA A 333 18.63 -8.37 2.26
C ALA A 333 18.12 -9.46 3.21
N PHE A 334 16.81 -9.60 3.35
CA PHE A 334 16.16 -10.63 4.15
C PHE A 334 16.53 -12.03 3.67
N ARG A 335 16.52 -12.24 2.35
CA ARG A 335 16.80 -13.52 1.70
C ARG A 335 18.30 -13.83 1.54
N GLY A 336 19.17 -12.96 2.05
CA GLY A 336 20.63 -13.10 1.93
C GLY A 336 21.13 -13.01 0.48
N ARG A 337 20.49 -12.17 -0.34
CA ARG A 337 20.80 -12.00 -1.77
C ARG A 337 21.14 -10.56 -2.10
N GLU A 338 21.81 -10.39 -3.22
CA GLU A 338 21.91 -9.06 -3.80
C GLU A 338 20.58 -8.67 -4.45
N PRO A 339 20.21 -7.38 -4.42
CA PRO A 339 19.11 -6.85 -5.20
C PRO A 339 19.29 -7.13 -6.70
N GLU A 340 18.18 -7.35 -7.41
CA GLU A 340 18.18 -7.52 -8.88
C GLU A 340 18.52 -6.21 -9.59
N ASP A 341 17.94 -5.10 -9.12
CA ASP A 341 18.36 -3.76 -9.54
C ASP A 341 19.79 -3.48 -9.06
N LYS A 342 20.56 -2.81 -9.91
CA LYS A 342 21.96 -2.42 -9.67
C LYS A 342 22.16 -0.92 -9.76
N ASN A 343 21.08 -0.16 -9.92
CA ASN A 343 21.12 1.27 -10.08
C ASN A 343 21.19 1.99 -8.72
N LEU A 344 21.71 3.21 -8.76
CA LEU A 344 21.51 4.19 -7.71
C LEU A 344 20.29 5.05 -8.05
N THR A 345 19.26 5.00 -7.21
CA THR A 345 18.00 5.73 -7.43
C THR A 345 17.67 6.64 -6.26
N ALA A 346 17.27 7.88 -6.56
CA ALA A 346 16.81 8.85 -5.56
C ALA A 346 15.30 9.05 -5.64
N TYR A 347 14.67 9.31 -4.50
CA TYR A 347 13.24 9.58 -4.39
C TYR A 347 13.00 10.87 -3.60
N VAL A 348 12.06 11.69 -4.07
CA VAL A 348 11.62 12.90 -3.39
C VAL A 348 10.27 12.61 -2.76
N THR A 349 10.19 12.56 -1.44
CA THR A 349 8.92 12.39 -0.71
C THR A 349 8.56 13.68 0.02
N SER A 350 7.36 14.21 -0.25
CA SER A 350 6.86 15.44 0.34
C SER A 350 5.36 15.33 0.64
N PRO A 351 4.83 16.05 1.65
CA PRO A 351 3.43 15.97 1.97
C PRO A 351 2.59 16.57 0.84
N GLN A 352 1.36 16.11 0.66
CA GLN A 352 0.45 16.65 -0.36
C GLN A 352 0.09 18.12 -0.09
N HIS A 353 0.11 18.53 1.17
CA HIS A 353 -0.14 19.90 1.60
C HIS A 353 0.59 20.26 2.89
N LEU A 354 0.65 21.56 3.17
CA LEU A 354 1.18 22.16 4.40
C LEU A 354 0.21 23.22 4.91
N VAL A 355 0.02 23.34 6.22
CA VAL A 355 -0.64 24.52 6.81
C VAL A 355 0.43 25.55 7.18
N ALA A 356 0.24 26.80 6.78
CA ALA A 356 1.18 27.88 7.04
C ALA A 356 1.54 27.96 8.53
N GLY A 357 2.85 27.98 8.82
CA GLY A 357 3.38 28.01 10.19
C GLY A 357 3.62 26.63 10.82
N GLN A 358 3.15 25.53 10.21
CA GLN A 358 3.48 24.18 10.65
C GLN A 358 4.84 23.72 10.12
N GLU A 359 5.36 22.65 10.71
CA GLU A 359 6.58 21.99 10.24
C GLU A 359 6.32 21.23 8.94
N LEU A 360 7.15 21.53 7.95
CA LEU A 360 7.25 20.78 6.71
C LEU A 360 8.21 19.61 6.94
N LEU A 361 7.77 18.40 6.61
CA LEU A 361 8.59 17.19 6.59
C LEU A 361 8.82 16.73 5.15
N VAL A 362 10.06 16.81 4.66
CA VAL A 362 10.45 16.30 3.33
C VAL A 362 11.59 15.32 3.48
N GLU A 363 11.57 14.26 2.68
CA GLU A 363 12.61 13.25 2.61
C GLU A 363 13.20 13.17 1.20
N GLY A 364 14.54 13.13 1.13
CA GLY A 364 15.28 12.63 -0.02
C GLY A 364 15.84 11.26 0.30
N LEU A 365 15.19 10.21 -0.21
CA LEU A 365 15.64 8.83 -0.06
C LEU A 365 16.60 8.48 -1.19
N ALA A 366 17.66 7.73 -0.90
CA ALA A 366 18.48 7.08 -1.91
C ALA A 366 18.62 5.59 -1.60
N ILE A 367 18.39 4.77 -2.61
CA ILE A 367 18.64 3.34 -2.61
C ILE A 367 19.89 3.11 -3.46
N ASN A 368 20.99 2.71 -2.83
CA ASN A 368 22.30 2.61 -3.47
C ASN A 368 22.68 1.14 -3.69
N HIS A 369 22.48 0.63 -4.90
CA HIS A 369 22.97 -0.71 -5.28
C HIS A 369 24.27 -0.67 -6.09
N GLU A 370 24.87 0.52 -6.24
CA GLU A 370 26.18 0.70 -6.88
C GLU A 370 27.33 0.35 -5.92
N PRO A 371 28.54 0.04 -6.46
CA PRO A 371 29.69 -0.34 -5.64
C PRO A 371 30.36 0.83 -4.92
N GLN A 372 29.90 2.07 -5.11
CA GLN A 372 30.50 3.27 -4.53
C GLN A 372 29.49 3.99 -3.64
N ASP A 373 29.98 4.76 -2.68
CA ASP A 373 29.15 5.60 -1.84
C ASP A 373 28.50 6.73 -2.66
N ALA A 374 27.26 7.07 -2.31
CA ALA A 374 26.52 8.18 -2.86
C ALA A 374 26.25 9.24 -1.78
N ARG A 375 25.83 10.42 -2.19
CA ARG A 375 25.42 11.52 -1.31
C ARG A 375 24.06 12.01 -1.73
N VAL A 376 23.15 12.14 -0.77
CA VAL A 376 21.80 12.66 -0.99
C VAL A 376 21.57 13.91 -0.16
N THR A 377 20.96 14.92 -0.76
CA THR A 377 20.55 16.17 -0.08
C THR A 377 19.16 16.55 -0.58
N VAL A 378 18.33 17.12 0.29
CA VAL A 378 17.05 17.71 -0.11
C VAL A 378 17.05 19.22 0.11
N ARG A 379 16.55 19.96 -0.89
CA ARG A 379 16.27 21.39 -0.81
C ARG A 379 14.79 21.65 -1.03
N VAL A 380 14.25 22.64 -0.33
CA VAL A 380 12.88 23.12 -0.53
C VAL A 380 12.96 24.51 -1.14
N THR A 381 12.27 24.70 -2.26
CA THR A 381 12.18 25.99 -2.96
C THR A 381 10.76 26.53 -2.94
N ASP A 382 10.61 27.85 -3.09
CA ASP A 382 9.32 28.44 -3.44
C ASP A 382 9.01 28.28 -4.95
N ALA A 383 7.90 28.87 -5.38
CA ALA A 383 7.44 28.87 -6.77
C ALA A 383 8.43 29.52 -7.75
N ASP A 384 9.20 30.51 -7.30
CA ASP A 384 10.20 31.23 -8.09
C ASP A 384 11.55 30.49 -8.15
N GLY A 385 11.67 29.36 -7.44
CA GLY A 385 12.89 28.57 -7.34
C GLY A 385 13.87 29.06 -6.28
N THR A 386 13.50 30.02 -5.43
CA THR A 386 14.32 30.48 -4.31
C THR A 386 14.40 29.39 -3.26
N THR A 387 15.61 29.04 -2.83
CA THR A 387 15.80 28.03 -1.77
C THR A 387 15.36 28.60 -0.41
N LEU A 388 14.36 27.96 0.18
CA LEU A 388 13.85 28.27 1.52
C LEU A 388 14.56 27.46 2.61
N ALA A 389 15.00 26.25 2.26
CA ALA A 389 15.60 25.31 3.18
C ALA A 389 16.45 24.25 2.48
N THR A 390 17.45 23.72 3.19
CA THR A 390 18.28 22.59 2.74
C THR A 390 18.55 21.70 3.94
N SER A 391 18.52 20.38 3.74
CA SER A 391 18.89 19.39 4.74
C SER A 391 20.40 19.34 4.95
N GLN A 392 20.84 18.57 5.93
CA GLN A 392 22.20 18.05 5.91
C GLN A 392 22.35 17.05 4.76
N GLU A 393 23.53 17.01 4.15
CA GLU A 393 23.90 15.97 3.20
C GLU A 393 24.11 14.65 3.95
N VAL A 394 23.62 13.55 3.39
CA VAL A 394 23.76 12.20 3.93
C VAL A 394 24.55 11.34 2.95
N THR A 395 25.61 10.70 3.42
CA THR A 395 26.32 9.67 2.66
C THR A 395 25.58 8.35 2.77
N VAL A 396 25.33 7.70 1.63
CA VAL A 396 24.67 6.39 1.52
C VAL A 396 25.70 5.40 0.99
N ALA A 397 26.11 4.46 1.84
CA ALA A 397 27.12 3.49 1.46
C ALA A 397 26.65 2.55 0.33
N ALA A 398 27.60 1.93 -0.35
CA ALA A 398 27.31 0.88 -1.33
C ALA A 398 26.45 -0.25 -0.73
N GLY A 399 25.36 -0.60 -1.40
CA GLY A 399 24.43 -1.63 -0.97
C GLY A 399 23.43 -1.21 0.11
N GLU A 400 23.38 0.06 0.50
CA GLU A 400 22.57 0.56 1.61
C GLU A 400 21.44 1.50 1.16
N VAL A 401 20.52 1.77 2.07
CA VAL A 401 19.47 2.79 1.93
C VAL A 401 19.72 3.92 2.92
N GLY A 402 19.66 5.17 2.46
CA GLY A 402 19.84 6.34 3.30
C GLY A 402 18.91 7.47 2.93
N ALA A 403 18.62 8.36 3.89
CA ALA A 403 17.66 9.43 3.71
C ALA A 403 18.16 10.75 4.28
N ALA A 404 18.15 11.80 3.47
CA ALA A 404 18.30 13.18 3.92
C ALA A 404 16.91 13.75 4.26
N VAL A 405 16.72 14.17 5.51
CA VAL A 405 15.42 14.64 6.01
C VAL A 405 15.48 16.13 6.33
N LEU A 406 14.42 16.84 5.97
CA LEU A 406 14.17 18.22 6.32
C LEU A 406 12.84 18.30 7.07
N GLU A 407 12.90 18.48 8.39
CA GLU A 407 11.73 18.65 9.26
C GLU A 407 11.86 19.99 9.99
N ARG A 408 11.21 21.03 9.47
CA ARG A 408 11.20 22.38 10.07
C ARG A 408 10.10 23.27 9.49
N THR A 409 9.74 24.33 10.20
CA THR A 409 8.92 25.40 9.62
C THR A 409 9.68 26.16 8.52
N VAL A 410 9.03 26.36 7.38
CA VAL A 410 9.53 27.17 6.26
C VAL A 410 8.73 28.47 6.14
N ARG A 411 9.38 29.55 5.69
CA ARG A 411 8.72 30.85 5.52
C ARG A 411 7.98 30.90 4.19
N VAL A 412 6.71 30.53 4.21
CA VAL A 412 5.80 30.58 3.07
C VAL A 412 4.40 30.97 3.55
N SER A 413 3.73 31.85 2.81
CA SER A 413 2.38 32.30 3.11
C SER A 413 1.33 31.29 2.64
N GLY A 414 0.18 31.27 3.31
CA GLY A 414 -1.01 30.58 2.78
C GLY A 414 -1.37 31.11 1.38
N GLY A 415 -1.82 30.21 0.51
CA GLY A 415 -2.05 30.50 -0.92
C GLY A 415 -0.80 30.37 -1.80
N GLY A 416 0.36 30.04 -1.22
CA GLY A 416 1.57 29.68 -1.98
C GLY A 416 1.71 28.17 -2.18
N HIS A 417 2.83 27.77 -2.78
CA HIS A 417 3.29 26.38 -2.78
C HIS A 417 4.81 26.34 -2.66
N VAL A 418 5.33 25.20 -2.20
CA VAL A 418 6.76 24.90 -2.18
C VAL A 418 7.02 23.63 -2.95
N VAL A 419 8.27 23.42 -3.38
CA VAL A 419 8.67 22.20 -4.06
C VAL A 419 9.94 21.65 -3.42
N ALA A 420 9.94 20.34 -3.17
CA ALA A 420 11.12 19.61 -2.77
C ALA A 420 11.96 19.24 -4.00
N VAL A 421 13.28 19.38 -3.91
CA VAL A 421 14.22 18.90 -4.92
C VAL A 421 15.29 18.08 -4.22
N VAL A 422 15.49 16.85 -4.68
CA VAL A 422 16.53 15.96 -4.17
C VAL A 422 17.68 15.94 -5.16
N GLU A 423 18.87 16.19 -4.65
CA GLU A 423 20.12 16.06 -5.38
C GLU A 423 20.82 14.77 -4.95
N LEU A 424 21.19 13.99 -5.93
CA LEU A 424 21.98 12.78 -5.77
C LEU A 424 23.35 13.00 -6.40
N ARG A 425 24.40 12.76 -5.62
CA ARG A 425 25.79 12.91 -6.05
C ARG A 425 26.57 11.63 -5.81
N ASP A 426 27.60 11.42 -6.61
CA ASP A 426 28.56 10.33 -6.41
C ASP A 426 29.52 10.63 -5.24
N ALA A 427 30.47 9.73 -4.98
CA ALA A 427 31.51 9.92 -3.98
C ALA A 427 32.43 11.12 -4.27
N SER A 428 32.60 11.50 -5.55
CA SER A 428 33.44 12.62 -5.99
C SER A 428 32.76 14.00 -5.86
N GLY A 429 31.43 14.00 -5.68
CA GLY A 429 30.59 15.20 -5.60
C GLY A 429 29.94 15.60 -6.93
N GLU A 430 30.14 14.82 -8.00
CA GLU A 430 29.46 14.96 -9.28
C GLU A 430 27.95 14.77 -9.10
N LEU A 431 27.15 15.66 -9.69
CA LEU A 431 25.69 15.56 -9.64
C LEU A 431 25.22 14.49 -10.63
N LEU A 432 24.67 13.40 -10.10
CA LEU A 432 24.12 12.30 -10.88
C LEU A 432 22.66 12.56 -11.28
N SER A 433 21.85 13.07 -10.35
CA SER A 433 20.46 13.44 -10.62
C SER A 433 19.98 14.59 -9.75
N SER A 434 18.97 15.32 -10.26
CA SER A 434 18.27 16.38 -9.54
C SER A 434 16.78 16.22 -9.79
N THR A 435 16.09 15.57 -8.85
CA THR A 435 14.68 15.19 -8.99
C THR A 435 13.79 16.20 -8.31
N ARG A 436 12.79 16.71 -9.03
CA ARG A 436 11.78 17.64 -8.51
C ARG A 436 10.55 16.85 -8.03
N GLY A 437 10.14 17.07 -6.80
CA GLY A 437 8.94 16.48 -6.22
C GLY A 437 7.64 17.13 -6.71
N ALA A 438 6.50 16.56 -6.31
CA ALA A 438 5.20 17.18 -6.49
C ALA A 438 5.11 18.51 -5.69
N PRO A 439 4.30 19.48 -6.14
CA PRO A 439 4.11 20.73 -5.40
C PRO A 439 3.42 20.46 -4.06
N VAL A 440 3.98 21.01 -2.98
CA VAL A 440 3.35 21.07 -1.66
C VAL A 440 2.61 22.40 -1.56
N VAL A 441 1.30 22.33 -1.70
CA VAL A 441 0.39 23.47 -1.54
C VAL A 441 0.31 23.93 -0.10
N VAL A 442 0.26 25.24 0.12
CA VAL A 442 0.26 25.84 1.46
C VAL A 442 -1.10 26.46 1.75
N PHE A 443 -1.85 25.85 2.65
CA PHE A 443 -3.10 26.41 3.16
C PHE A 443 -2.83 27.52 4.19
N ALA A 444 -3.70 28.54 4.21
CA ALA A 444 -3.73 29.47 5.32
C ALA A 444 -4.22 28.77 6.60
N ALA A 445 -3.81 29.26 7.77
CA ALA A 445 -4.33 28.72 9.02
C ALA A 445 -5.86 28.94 9.10
N GLY A 446 -6.61 27.85 9.33
CA GLY A 446 -8.08 27.90 9.38
C GLY A 446 -8.76 27.93 8.01
N ASP A 447 -8.03 27.65 6.92
CA ASP A 447 -8.62 27.48 5.60
C ASP A 447 -9.62 26.29 5.60
N PRO A 448 -10.88 26.49 5.16
CA PRO A 448 -11.88 25.43 5.15
C PRO A 448 -11.56 24.27 4.18
N ALA A 449 -10.57 24.43 3.29
CA ALA A 449 -10.08 23.35 2.43
C ALA A 449 -9.12 22.37 3.15
N ILE A 450 -8.69 22.67 4.38
CA ILE A 450 -7.86 21.76 5.17
C ILE A 450 -8.69 20.52 5.56
N PRO A 451 -8.18 19.30 5.33
CA PRO A 451 -8.83 18.08 5.79
C PRO A 451 -9.04 18.07 7.32
N ASP A 452 -10.22 17.64 7.77
CA ASP A 452 -10.56 17.45 9.19
C ASP A 452 -10.97 15.99 9.46
N PRO A 453 -10.28 15.24 10.34
CA PRO A 453 -9.09 15.66 11.10
C PRO A 453 -7.87 15.90 10.19
N PRO A 454 -6.90 16.73 10.62
CA PRO A 454 -5.70 17.01 9.84
C PRO A 454 -4.86 15.74 9.68
N ARG A 455 -4.72 15.30 8.44
CA ARG A 455 -3.98 14.09 8.04
C ARG A 455 -2.89 14.48 7.05
N ARG A 456 -1.68 14.01 7.30
CA ARG A 456 -0.55 14.20 6.39
C ARG A 456 -0.42 12.98 5.49
N ARG A 457 -0.76 13.16 4.22
CA ARG A 457 -0.48 12.23 3.10
C ARG A 457 0.74 12.72 2.32
N TYR A 458 1.34 11.85 1.52
CA TYR A 458 2.57 12.14 0.79
C TYR A 458 2.44 11.87 -0.70
N TYR A 459 3.26 12.58 -1.47
CA TYR A 459 3.67 12.20 -2.80
C TYR A 459 5.14 11.77 -2.78
N SER A 460 5.50 10.77 -3.57
CA SER A 460 6.88 10.32 -3.74
C SER A 460 7.19 10.07 -5.22
N LEU A 461 8.28 10.68 -5.70
CA LEU A 461 8.71 10.60 -7.10
C LEU A 461 10.15 10.10 -7.21
N SER A 462 10.37 9.11 -8.06
CA SER A 462 11.69 8.54 -8.36
C SER A 462 12.44 9.36 -9.41
N SER A 463 13.77 9.44 -9.29
CA SER A 463 14.66 10.00 -10.31
C SER A 463 14.60 9.25 -11.63
N ALA A 464 14.21 7.98 -11.62
CA ALA A 464 14.10 7.14 -12.81
C ALA A 464 12.77 7.33 -13.57
N SER A 465 11.72 7.83 -12.91
CA SER A 465 10.35 7.88 -13.47
C SER A 465 9.63 9.20 -13.23
N SER A 466 10.33 10.28 -12.87
CA SER A 466 9.77 11.63 -12.82
C SER A 466 10.05 12.40 -14.12
N VAL A 467 9.06 13.08 -14.67
CA VAL A 467 9.24 13.96 -15.84
C VAL A 467 8.63 15.35 -15.63
N ASP A 468 9.07 16.31 -16.43
CA ASP A 468 8.54 17.67 -16.42
C ASP A 468 7.19 17.72 -17.14
N PHE A 469 6.15 18.16 -16.43
CA PHE A 469 4.78 18.25 -16.95
C PHE A 469 4.70 19.12 -18.20
N SER A 470 5.43 20.23 -18.23
CA SER A 470 5.39 21.19 -19.35
C SER A 470 5.91 20.63 -20.68
N ARG A 471 6.65 19.52 -20.63
CA ARG A 471 7.11 18.78 -21.82
C ARG A 471 6.06 17.83 -22.38
N TRP A 472 5.00 17.56 -21.61
CA TRP A 472 4.00 16.55 -21.93
C TRP A 472 2.61 17.12 -22.05
N ALA A 473 2.28 18.18 -21.31
CA ALA A 473 0.96 18.76 -21.28
C ALA A 473 1.00 20.23 -20.88
N ARG A 474 -0.12 20.92 -21.15
CA ARG A 474 -0.41 22.26 -20.64
C ARG A 474 -1.80 22.29 -20.01
N ILE A 475 -2.01 23.25 -19.12
CA ILE A 475 -3.33 23.59 -18.60
C ILE A 475 -3.88 24.77 -19.41
N GLU A 476 -5.14 24.70 -19.83
CA GLU A 476 -5.89 25.80 -20.43
C GLU A 476 -7.01 26.23 -19.48
N GLY A 477 -7.43 27.50 -19.60
CA GLY A 477 -8.49 28.08 -18.76
C GLY A 477 -8.02 28.61 -17.40
N GLU A 478 -6.71 28.65 -17.14
CA GLU A 478 -6.13 29.16 -15.89
C GLU A 478 -6.39 30.67 -15.67
N ASP A 479 -6.63 31.42 -16.75
CA ASP A 479 -6.90 32.86 -16.72
C ASP A 479 -8.41 33.23 -16.79
N ASP A 480 -9.29 32.25 -17.01
CA ASP A 480 -10.69 32.52 -17.40
C ASP A 480 -11.59 32.92 -16.22
N ASP A 481 -11.33 32.40 -15.00
CA ASP A 481 -11.97 32.81 -13.75
C ASP A 481 -11.15 32.35 -12.53
N ALA A 482 -10.50 33.30 -11.84
CA ALA A 482 -9.71 33.00 -10.65
C ALA A 482 -10.52 32.48 -9.44
N ALA A 483 -11.86 32.48 -9.52
CA ALA A 483 -12.74 31.99 -8.46
C ALA A 483 -13.28 30.58 -8.72
N SER A 484 -13.04 29.98 -9.90
CA SER A 484 -13.66 28.71 -10.27
C SER A 484 -12.76 27.81 -11.13
N PRO A 485 -12.56 26.53 -10.73
CA PRO A 485 -11.81 25.56 -11.54
C PRO A 485 -12.60 25.00 -12.73
N ALA A 486 -13.88 25.39 -12.93
CA ALA A 486 -14.79 24.71 -13.85
C ALA A 486 -14.35 24.74 -15.32
N ASN A 487 -13.56 25.74 -15.73
CA ASN A 487 -13.08 25.88 -17.11
C ASN A 487 -11.71 25.22 -17.34
N LEU A 488 -11.08 24.66 -16.30
CA LEU A 488 -9.75 24.08 -16.44
C LEU A 488 -9.78 22.83 -17.33
N ARG A 489 -8.80 22.77 -18.23
CA ARG A 489 -8.58 21.62 -19.11
C ARG A 489 -7.10 21.29 -19.17
N VAL A 490 -6.77 20.01 -19.16
CA VAL A 490 -5.42 19.55 -19.50
C VAL A 490 -5.42 19.09 -20.94
N LEU A 491 -4.42 19.55 -21.71
CA LEU A 491 -4.13 19.06 -23.04
C LEU A 491 -2.71 18.50 -23.08
N ALA A 492 -2.61 17.18 -23.18
CA ALA A 492 -1.36 16.49 -23.43
C ALA A 492 -0.94 16.61 -24.91
N GLU A 493 0.36 16.53 -25.18
CA GLU A 493 0.90 16.56 -26.55
C GLU A 493 0.51 15.31 -27.34
N ARG A 494 0.39 14.18 -26.64
CA ARG A 494 0.03 12.86 -27.16
C ARG A 494 -0.89 12.13 -26.17
N THR A 495 -1.46 11.01 -26.58
CA THR A 495 -2.17 10.12 -25.65
C THR A 495 -1.23 9.67 -24.55
N VAL A 496 -1.69 9.72 -23.31
CA VAL A 496 -0.99 9.21 -22.12
C VAL A 496 -1.87 8.19 -21.42
N ARG A 497 -1.25 7.24 -20.73
CA ARG A 497 -1.94 6.24 -19.90
C ARG A 497 -3.01 6.85 -19.00
N SER A 498 -2.68 7.91 -18.26
CA SER A 498 -3.68 8.62 -17.47
C SER A 498 -3.38 10.10 -17.31
N VAL A 499 -4.44 10.89 -17.26
CA VAL A 499 -4.42 12.30 -16.87
C VAL A 499 -5.52 12.54 -15.83
N GLU A 500 -5.19 13.27 -14.78
CA GLU A 500 -6.08 13.54 -13.64
C GLU A 500 -5.94 14.98 -13.17
N PHE A 501 -7.05 15.55 -12.71
CA PHE A 501 -7.04 16.76 -11.90
C PHE A 501 -7.25 16.38 -10.44
N LEU A 502 -6.53 17.06 -9.55
CA LEU A 502 -6.71 17.02 -8.11
C LEU A 502 -7.10 18.43 -7.63
N HIS A 503 -8.23 18.55 -6.94
CA HIS A 503 -8.69 19.81 -6.34
C HIS A 503 -8.65 19.69 -4.82
N ASN A 504 -7.84 20.53 -4.17
CA ASN A 504 -7.59 20.41 -2.73
C ASN A 504 -7.21 18.98 -2.29
N THR A 505 -6.36 18.31 -3.10
CA THR A 505 -5.94 16.89 -2.98
C THR A 505 -6.99 15.84 -3.33
N TRP A 506 -8.22 16.23 -3.69
CA TRP A 506 -9.31 15.33 -4.06
C TRP A 506 -9.41 15.10 -5.57
N PRO A 507 -9.73 13.87 -6.03
CA PRO A 507 -9.94 13.60 -7.45
C PRO A 507 -11.01 14.52 -8.06
N ALA A 508 -10.64 15.25 -9.10
CA ALA A 508 -11.46 16.24 -9.81
C ALA A 508 -11.57 15.92 -11.31
N GLY A 509 -11.61 14.63 -11.62
CA GLY A 509 -11.67 14.08 -12.97
C GLY A 509 -10.45 13.24 -13.31
N LEU A 510 -10.69 12.10 -13.96
CA LEU A 510 -9.67 11.18 -14.48
C LEU A 510 -10.05 10.82 -15.92
N ALA A 511 -9.06 10.74 -16.81
CA ALA A 511 -9.19 10.10 -18.10
C ALA A 511 -8.03 9.13 -18.32
N LEU A 512 -8.34 7.95 -18.84
CA LEU A 512 -7.39 6.90 -19.21
C LEU A 512 -7.22 6.84 -20.72
N ASP A 513 -6.02 6.50 -21.18
CA ASP A 513 -5.65 6.46 -22.60
C ASP A 513 -6.14 7.69 -23.36
N ALA A 514 -5.95 8.84 -22.73
CA ALA A 514 -6.53 10.11 -23.14
C ALA A 514 -5.45 11.15 -23.39
N ARG A 515 -5.79 12.09 -24.28
CA ARG A 515 -4.97 13.28 -24.54
C ARG A 515 -5.51 14.51 -23.81
N GLU A 516 -6.78 14.49 -23.43
CA GLU A 516 -7.44 15.63 -22.81
C GLU A 516 -8.29 15.21 -21.62
N LEU A 517 -8.41 16.13 -20.67
CA LEU A 517 -9.31 16.03 -19.54
C LEU A 517 -9.86 17.42 -19.23
N SER A 518 -11.16 17.50 -19.01
CA SER A 518 -11.78 18.70 -18.43
C SER A 518 -12.01 18.47 -16.94
N TYR A 519 -11.88 19.53 -16.15
CA TYR A 519 -12.21 19.50 -14.72
C TYR A 519 -13.62 18.96 -14.48
N ARG A 520 -13.75 18.15 -13.44
CA ARG A 520 -15.03 17.72 -12.87
C ARG A 520 -14.96 17.94 -11.37
N ALA A 521 -16.05 18.45 -10.78
CA ALA A 521 -16.09 18.61 -9.33
C ALA A 521 -15.80 17.27 -8.63
N PRO A 522 -15.07 17.29 -7.50
CA PRO A 522 -14.89 16.10 -6.69
C PRO A 522 -16.23 15.43 -6.35
N PRO A 523 -16.25 14.09 -6.20
CA PRO A 523 -17.47 13.37 -5.84
C PRO A 523 -18.00 13.84 -4.49
N ALA A 524 -19.32 13.78 -4.31
CA ALA A 524 -19.97 14.20 -3.06
C ALA A 524 -19.67 13.24 -1.89
N SER A 525 -19.27 12.00 -2.18
CA SER A 525 -18.90 11.01 -1.17
C SER A 525 -17.81 10.06 -1.67
N LEU A 526 -17.07 9.45 -0.73
CA LEU A 526 -16.09 8.39 -1.01
C LEU A 526 -16.53 7.02 -0.48
N VAL A 527 -15.70 6.00 -0.72
CA VAL A 527 -15.90 4.65 -0.15
C VAL A 527 -16.13 4.74 1.36
N GLY A 528 -17.13 4.01 1.85
CA GLY A 528 -17.56 4.09 3.26
C GLY A 528 -18.59 5.20 3.54
N GLY A 529 -19.07 5.92 2.52
CA GLY A 529 -20.14 6.92 2.64
C GLY A 529 -19.68 8.22 3.30
N GLN A 530 -18.37 8.47 3.34
CA GLN A 530 -17.81 9.72 3.84
C GLN A 530 -18.19 10.85 2.89
N GLU A 531 -18.89 11.87 3.38
CA GLU A 531 -19.18 13.08 2.60
C GLU A 531 -17.89 13.88 2.39
N VAL A 532 -17.63 14.28 1.15
CA VAL A 532 -16.54 15.17 0.81
C VAL A 532 -17.12 16.55 0.51
N ALA A 533 -16.85 17.50 1.41
CA ALA A 533 -17.09 18.90 1.15
C ALA A 533 -15.82 19.51 0.55
N THR A 534 -15.75 19.60 -0.78
CA THR A 534 -14.72 20.41 -1.42
C THR A 534 -15.24 21.83 -1.65
N VAL A 535 -14.54 22.80 -1.07
CA VAL A 535 -14.83 24.22 -1.29
C VAL A 535 -14.23 24.66 -2.63
N PRO A 536 -14.87 25.56 -3.40
CA PRO A 536 -14.35 25.98 -4.71
C PRO A 536 -13.00 26.69 -4.67
N GLN A 537 -12.68 27.35 -3.56
CA GLN A 537 -11.39 28.00 -3.32
C GLN A 537 -10.27 26.99 -3.01
N GLY A 538 -9.02 27.45 -3.12
CA GLY A 538 -7.84 26.65 -2.80
C GLY A 538 -6.98 26.46 -4.04
N PHE A 539 -6.83 25.23 -4.51
CA PHE A 539 -5.99 24.93 -5.66
C PHE A 539 -6.45 23.73 -6.49
N THR A 540 -6.00 23.71 -7.74
CA THR A 540 -6.06 22.54 -8.62
C THR A 540 -4.65 22.20 -9.11
N VAL A 541 -4.28 20.92 -9.09
CA VAL A 541 -3.05 20.39 -9.67
C VAL A 541 -3.41 19.34 -10.72
N ALA A 542 -2.77 19.38 -11.88
CA ALA A 542 -2.86 18.30 -12.86
C ALA A 542 -1.74 17.29 -12.63
N ARG A 543 -2.07 16.02 -12.78
CA ARG A 543 -1.14 14.90 -12.77
C ARG A 543 -1.30 14.10 -14.05
N LEU A 544 -0.20 13.62 -14.62
CA LEU A 544 -0.22 12.65 -15.71
C LEU A 544 0.70 11.48 -15.42
N VAL A 545 0.38 10.34 -16.02
CA VAL A 545 1.20 9.14 -16.07
C VAL A 545 1.38 8.77 -17.54
N THR A 546 2.62 8.64 -18.00
CA THR A 546 2.95 8.24 -19.37
C THR A 546 2.75 6.74 -19.58
N ASP A 547 2.83 6.28 -20.82
CA ASP A 547 2.71 4.85 -21.14
C ASP A 547 3.88 4.03 -20.55
N SER A 548 5.04 4.66 -20.35
CA SER A 548 6.22 4.11 -19.64
C SER A 548 6.08 4.13 -18.12
N GLY A 549 5.01 4.71 -17.56
CA GLY A 549 4.81 4.82 -16.11
C GLY A 549 5.54 6.01 -15.47
N GLU A 550 6.03 6.97 -16.26
CA GLU A 550 6.61 8.20 -15.72
C GLU A 550 5.51 9.14 -15.22
N ILE A 551 5.74 9.83 -14.10
CA ILE A 551 4.78 10.70 -13.44
C ILE A 551 5.21 12.15 -13.57
N ALA A 552 4.26 13.03 -13.83
CA ALA A 552 4.48 14.47 -13.79
C ALA A 552 3.32 15.22 -13.13
N TYR A 553 3.67 16.32 -12.46
CA TYR A 553 2.73 17.24 -11.82
C TYR A 553 2.86 18.64 -12.41
N SER A 554 1.74 19.31 -12.66
CA SER A 554 1.72 20.72 -13.03
C SER A 554 2.09 21.62 -11.84
N ALA A 555 2.36 22.89 -12.12
CA ALA A 555 2.23 23.91 -11.08
C ALA A 555 0.77 23.98 -10.58
N PRO A 556 0.52 24.30 -9.30
CA PRO A 556 -0.84 24.52 -8.81
C PRO A 556 -1.48 25.76 -9.44
N VAL A 557 -2.74 25.62 -9.87
CA VAL A 557 -3.61 26.74 -10.24
C VAL A 557 -4.39 27.14 -8.98
N HIS A 558 -4.25 28.39 -8.55
CA HIS A 558 -4.83 28.88 -7.30
C HIS A 558 -6.20 29.53 -7.53
N HIS A 559 -7.17 29.18 -6.68
CA HIS A 559 -8.55 29.69 -6.74
C HIS A 559 -8.85 30.55 -5.51
N SER A 560 -9.12 31.83 -5.72
CA SER A 560 -9.34 32.83 -4.67
C SER A 560 -10.83 33.12 -4.46
N THR A 561 -11.19 33.61 -3.28
CA THR A 561 -12.58 34.00 -2.94
C THR A 561 -13.06 35.28 -3.64
N THR A 562 -12.20 35.98 -4.37
CA THR A 562 -12.50 37.30 -4.93
C THR A 562 -12.80 37.23 -6.41
N SER A 563 -14.10 37.19 -6.76
CA SER A 563 -14.56 37.76 -8.02
C SER A 563 -14.21 39.25 -8.01
N GLY A 564 -13.21 39.66 -8.78
CA GLY A 564 -12.90 41.07 -8.98
C GLY A 564 -14.05 41.77 -9.68
N SER A 565 -15.04 42.28 -8.94
CA SER A 565 -15.86 43.39 -9.41
C SER A 565 -15.00 44.65 -9.32
N GLY A 566 -14.16 44.84 -10.33
CA GLY A 566 -13.45 46.09 -10.55
C GLY A 566 -14.45 47.24 -10.54
N THR A 567 -14.31 48.12 -9.57
CA THR A 567 -14.99 49.40 -9.48
C THR A 567 -14.62 50.25 -10.69
N GLY A 568 -15.57 50.43 -11.61
CA GLY A 568 -15.61 51.62 -12.45
C GLY A 568 -16.15 52.78 -11.62
N GLY A 569 -15.28 53.70 -11.24
CA GLY A 569 -15.59 54.95 -10.56
C GLY A 569 -14.46 55.94 -10.73
#